data_AF-A0A7C2W9D9-F1
#
_entry.id   AF-A0A7C2W9D9-F1
#
_cell.length_a   1.000
_cell.length_b   1.000
_cell.length_c   1.000
_cell.angle_alpha   90.00
_cell.angle_beta   90.00
_cell.angle_gamma   90.00
#
_symmetry.space_group_name_H-M   'P 1'
#
loop_
_entity.id
_entity.type
_entity.pdbx_description
1 polymer ?
#
loop_
_entity_poly.entity_id
_entity_poly.type
_entity_poly.pdbx_seq_one_letter_code
_entity_poly.pdbx_strand_id
1 'polypeptide(L)' 'MMYLRWMIFLALVIAGGGVAWGESPVYFVATNGNDAWSGTQPAPTADGQDGPFATLHRAQEAVRAVQGCKGT' A
#
# COMPACT_ATOMS: atom_id res chain seq x y z
N MET A 1 13.31 36.11 27.97
CA MET A 1 12.27 35.20 28.53
C MET A 1 11.06 34.95 27.62
N MET A 2 10.76 35.77 26.59
CA MET A 2 9.56 35.61 25.71
C MET A 2 9.72 34.55 24.58
N TYR A 3 10.92 34.39 24.00
CA TYR A 3 11.16 33.50 22.86
C TYR A 3 11.28 32.01 23.22
N LEU A 4 11.63 31.70 24.47
CA LEU A 4 11.83 30.31 24.92
C LEU A 4 10.52 29.54 25.06
N ARG A 5 9.42 30.22 25.43
CA ARG A 5 8.06 29.61 25.46
C ARG A 5 7.51 29.40 24.05
N TRP A 6 7.87 30.26 23.10
CA TRP A 6 7.42 30.17 21.70
C TRP A 6 8.06 28.98 20.96
N MET A 7 9.33 28.67 21.26
CA MET A 7 10.01 27.47 20.74
C MET A 7 9.43 26.16 21.28
N ILE A 8 8.96 26.14 22.53
CA ILE A 8 8.28 24.96 23.11
C ILE A 8 6.93 24.74 22.42
N PHE A 9 6.18 25.81 22.12
CA PHE A 9 4.93 25.70 21.35
C PHE A 9 5.18 25.23 19.90
N LEU A 10 6.26 25.69 19.25
CA LEU A 10 6.65 25.22 17.92
C LEU A 10 7.08 23.75 17.91
N ALA A 11 7.82 23.32 18.94
CA ALA A 11 8.24 21.93 19.09
C ALA A 11 7.06 20.98 19.39
N LEU A 12 6.04 21.45 20.11
CA LEU A 12 4.88 20.62 20.46
C LEU A 12 3.95 20.32 19.26
N VAL A 13 3.89 21.22 18.27
CA VAL A 13 3.06 21.03 17.06
C VAL A 13 3.65 19.98 16.11
N ILE A 14 4.96 19.73 16.15
CA ILE A 14 5.63 18.71 15.33
C ILE A 14 5.46 17.29 15.91
N ALA A 15 5.15 17.16 17.21
CA ALA A 15 5.05 15.86 17.88
C ALA A 15 3.67 15.16 17.71
N GLY A 16 2.70 15.78 17.05
CA GLY A 16 1.30 15.32 17.05
C GLY A 16 0.77 14.65 15.77
N GLY A 17 1.57 14.51 14.72
CA GLY A 17 1.04 14.18 13.39
C GLY A 17 1.83 13.13 12.64
N GLY A 18 1.94 11.92 13.19
CA GLY A 18 2.21 10.74 12.37
C GLY A 18 1.01 10.45 11.49
N VAL A 19 0.85 11.19 10.38
CA VAL A 19 -0.05 10.77 9.31
C VAL A 19 0.55 9.51 8.70
N ALA A 20 0.01 8.35 9.08
CA ALA A 20 0.30 7.11 8.39
C ALA A 20 -0.37 7.21 7.01
N TRP A 21 0.40 7.57 6.00
CA TRP A 21 -0.03 7.47 4.61
C TRP A 21 -0.18 5.99 4.31
N GLY A 22 -1.42 5.51 4.27
CA GLY A 22 -1.70 4.14 3.89
C GLY A 22 -1.37 3.97 2.42
N GLU A 23 -0.27 3.29 2.11
CA GLU A 23 0.05 2.87 0.75
C GLU A 23 -1.14 2.05 0.23
N SER A 24 -1.69 2.45 -0.91
CA SER A 24 -2.75 1.67 -1.55
C SER A 24 -2.10 0.48 -2.24
N PRO A 25 -2.55 -0.76 -1.98
CA PRO A 25 -1.97 -1.93 -2.63
C PRO A 25 -2.19 -1.82 -4.15
N VAL A 26 -1.10 -1.86 -4.91
CA VAL A 26 -1.12 -1.89 -6.38
C VAL A 26 -0.99 -3.33 -6.83
N TYR A 27 -1.86 -3.75 -7.75
CA TYR A 27 -1.80 -5.06 -8.39
C TYR A 27 -1.62 -4.92 -9.89
N PHE A 28 -0.80 -5.79 -10.48
CA PHE A 28 -0.47 -5.82 -11.90
C PHE A 28 -1.22 -6.93 -12.62
N VAL A 29 -1.60 -6.66 -13.87
CA VAL A 29 -2.32 -7.60 -14.73
C VAL A 29 -1.62 -7.65 -16.08
N ALA A 30 -1.35 -8.86 -16.56
CA ALA A 30 -0.73 -9.08 -17.86
C ALA A 30 -1.34 -10.34 -18.50
N THR A 31 -1.49 -10.34 -19.83
CA THR A 31 -2.07 -11.48 -20.56
C THR A 31 -1.23 -12.75 -20.49
N ASN A 32 0.06 -12.61 -20.16
CA ASN A 32 1.00 -13.70 -19.89
C ASN A 32 1.17 -13.98 -18.37
N GLY A 33 0.28 -13.46 -17.54
CA GLY A 33 0.27 -13.64 -16.09
C GLY A 33 -0.33 -14.98 -15.63
N ASN A 34 -0.51 -15.11 -14.32
CA ASN A 34 -1.16 -16.26 -13.71
C ASN A 34 -2.05 -15.82 -12.54
N ASP A 35 -3.31 -16.27 -12.53
CA ASP A 35 -4.29 -15.93 -11.48
C ASP A 35 -4.01 -16.60 -10.11
N ALA A 36 -3.08 -17.56 -10.08
CA ALA A 36 -2.55 -18.16 -8.86
C ALA A 36 -1.42 -17.34 -8.21
N TRP A 37 -0.86 -16.34 -8.89
CA TRP A 37 0.19 -15.47 -8.34
C TRP A 37 -0.39 -14.39 -7.41
N SER A 38 0.48 -13.61 -6.76
CA SER A 38 0.06 -12.54 -5.85
C SER A 38 -0.37 -11.27 -6.59
N GLY A 39 0.06 -11.09 -7.85
CA GLY A 39 -0.20 -9.88 -8.62
C GLY A 39 0.55 -8.65 -8.14
N THR A 40 1.44 -8.76 -7.14
CA THR A 40 2.15 -7.61 -6.56
C THR A 40 3.38 -7.18 -7.35
N GLN A 41 3.86 -8.05 -8.24
CA GLN A 41 5.03 -7.81 -9.06
C GLN A 41 4.63 -7.47 -10.50
N PRO A 42 5.25 -6.45 -11.12
CA PRO A 42 4.96 -6.05 -12.50
C PRO A 42 5.45 -7.07 -13.53
N ALA A 43 6.42 -7.91 -13.17
CA ALA A 43 6.97 -8.97 -14.00
C ALA A 43 7.04 -10.28 -13.21
N PRO A 44 7.04 -11.43 -13.89
CA PRO A 44 7.29 -12.72 -13.25
C PRO A 44 8.62 -12.71 -12.49
N THR A 45 8.65 -13.30 -11.29
CA THR A 45 9.87 -13.49 -10.52
C THR A 45 10.82 -14.44 -11.26
N ALA A 46 12.12 -14.36 -10.95
CA ALA A 46 13.12 -15.24 -11.56
C ALA A 46 12.82 -16.73 -11.33
N ASP A 47 12.17 -17.05 -10.21
CA ASP A 47 11.72 -18.40 -9.87
C ASP A 47 10.41 -18.80 -10.57
N GLY A 48 9.72 -17.86 -11.25
CA GLY A 48 8.44 -18.10 -11.94
C GLY A 48 7.26 -18.40 -11.02
N GLN A 49 7.45 -18.21 -9.71
CA GLN A 49 6.45 -18.55 -8.69
C GLN A 49 5.52 -17.39 -8.35
N ASP A 50 5.83 -16.18 -8.81
CA ASP A 50 5.01 -15.00 -8.57
C ASP A 50 5.12 -14.02 -9.75
N GLY A 51 4.15 -13.11 -9.89
CA GLY A 51 4.05 -12.21 -11.04
C GLY A 51 2.68 -11.55 -11.16
N PRO A 52 2.36 -10.94 -12.31
CA PRO A 52 1.08 -10.28 -12.54
C PRO A 52 -0.06 -11.29 -12.67
N PHE A 53 -1.28 -10.88 -12.30
CA PHE A 53 -2.48 -11.69 -12.57
C PHE A 53 -2.73 -11.85 -14.07
N ALA A 54 -3.37 -12.95 -14.47
CA ALA A 54 -3.78 -13.15 -15.86
C ALA A 54 -5.06 -12.35 -16.18
N THR A 55 -5.94 -12.19 -15.19
CA THR A 55 -7.26 -11.57 -15.37
C THR A 55 -7.50 -10.36 -14.47
N LEU A 56 -8.28 -9.40 -14.99
CA LEU A 56 -8.75 -8.25 -14.22
C LEU A 56 -9.69 -8.66 -13.08
N HIS A 57 -10.48 -9.72 -13.28
CA HIS A 57 -11.38 -10.25 -12.25
C HIS A 57 -10.60 -10.60 -10.99
N ARG A 58 -9.49 -11.33 -11.14
CA ARG A 58 -8.66 -11.71 -9.99
C ARG A 58 -8.07 -10.50 -9.27
N ALA A 59 -7.60 -9.51 -10.01
CA ALA A 59 -7.09 -8.27 -9.44
C ALA A 59 -8.17 -7.53 -8.62
N GLN A 60 -9.41 -7.48 -9.10
CA GLN A 60 -10.53 -6.87 -8.37
C GLN A 60 -10.86 -7.62 -7.08
N GLU A 61 -10.83 -8.95 -7.09
CA GLU A 61 -11.01 -9.75 -5.88
C GLU A 61 -9.93 -9.47 -4.84
N ALA A 62 -8.67 -9.40 -5.27
CA ALA A 62 -7.54 -9.09 -4.38
C ALA A 62 -7.70 -7.71 -3.72
N VAL A 63 -8.07 -6.70 -4.51
CA VAL A 63 -8.35 -5.34 -4.04
C VAL A 63 -9.50 -5.32 -3.03
N ARG A 64 -10.58 -6.07 -3.28
CA ARG A 64 -11.73 -6.17 -2.36
C ARG A 64 -11.36 -6.89 -1.05
N ALA A 65 -10.54 -7.94 -1.12
CA ALA A 65 -10.09 -8.68 0.05
C ALA A 65 -9.31 -7.78 1.03
N VAL A 66 -8.47 -6.87 0.53
CA VAL A 66 -7.72 -5.92 1.38
C VAL A 66 -8.62 -4.82 1.97
N GLN A 67 -9.68 -4.42 1.28
CA GLN A 67 -10.63 -3.44 1.83
C GLN A 67 -11.55 -4.05 2.88
N GLY A 68 -11.95 -5.32 2.71
CA GLY A 68 -12.83 -6.02 3.66
C GLY A 68 -12.25 -6.15 5.07
N CYS A 69 -10.92 -6.12 5.23
CA CYS A 69 -10.27 -6.12 6.54
C CYS A 69 -9.95 -4.71 7.09
N LYS A 70 -10.12 -3.64 6.30
CA LYS A 70 -9.77 -2.25 6.67
C LYS A 70 -10.99 -1.42 7.09
N GLY A 71 -12.07 -2.09 7.47
CA GLY A 71 -13.34 -1.50 7.90
C GLY A 71 -13.69 -1.84 9.35
N THR A 72 -12.84 -1.45 10.31
CA THR A 72 -13.19 -1.31 11.74
C THR A 72 -12.23 -0.34 12.41
#